data_AF-A0A7M2XUV2-F1
#
_entry.id   AF-A0A7M2XUV2-F1
#
_cell.length_a   1.000
_cell.length_b   1.000
_cell.length_c   1.000
_cell.angle_alpha   90.00
_cell.angle_beta   90.00
_cell.angle_gamma   90.00
#
_symmetry.space_group_name_H-M   'P 1'
#
loop_
_entity.id
_entity.type
_entity.pdbx_description
1 polymer ?
#
loop_
_entity_poly.entity_id
_entity_poly.type
_entity_poly.pdbx_seq_one_letter_code
_entity_poly.pdbx_strand_id
1 'polypeptide(L)'
;MDLSAITRPAVLSAIEEFDALGQEEFLRTRSYAEARNFRLVYRGRFYDSKAIAGVAHGYATGHFCDSSEFSGGLATVSDCLTALGFVVDHGGKHARGGLLWDLETTQVFKMGGRSAAYKFVVLLWAVKGADRHLGLVRFSDARKELAALLAPFAVAKSAPNPADPWVALRGSGWWELEVPSGIDPAEASHQELSALAVRQDLRAGLAGVVQCKLQAAVWREEAEAVLLRRIATLSSPARAYDLMKSLGSSANFGAGVLGGGEDAGT
;
A
#
# COMPACT_ATOMS: atom_id res chain seq x y z
N MET A 1 -31.08 1.83 10.34
CA MET A 1 -29.96 1.71 11.29
C MET A 1 -29.48 3.11 11.67
N ASP A 2 -29.22 3.36 12.95
CA ASP A 2 -28.53 4.57 13.41
C ASP A 2 -27.02 4.33 13.44
N LEU A 3 -26.31 4.85 12.45
CA LEU A 3 -24.85 4.71 12.35
C LEU A 3 -24.12 5.51 13.43
N SER A 4 -24.76 6.50 14.06
CA SER A 4 -24.13 7.32 15.09
C SER A 4 -23.86 6.55 16.39
N ALA A 5 -24.57 5.42 16.59
CA ALA A 5 -24.33 4.52 17.71
C ALA A 5 -23.03 3.70 17.56
N ILE A 6 -22.46 3.60 16.36
CA ILE A 6 -21.24 2.81 16.13
C ILE A 6 -20.05 3.51 16.79
N THR A 7 -19.30 2.75 17.57
CA THR A 7 -18.08 3.24 18.23
C THR A 7 -16.84 2.52 17.69
N ARG A 8 -15.68 3.16 17.85
CA ARG A 8 -14.40 2.56 17.45
C ARG A 8 -14.14 1.19 18.12
N PRO A 9 -14.37 1.00 19.44
CA PRO A 9 -14.25 -0.32 20.07
C PRO A 9 -15.17 -1.37 19.45
N ALA A 10 -16.42 -1.01 19.12
CA ALA A 10 -17.36 -1.95 18.51
C ALA A 10 -16.90 -2.41 17.11
N VAL A 11 -16.28 -1.52 16.33
CA VAL A 11 -15.64 -1.88 15.04
C VAL A 11 -14.47 -2.83 15.26
N LEU A 12 -13.65 -2.62 16.28
CA LEU A 12 -12.54 -3.53 16.60
C LEU A 12 -13.04 -4.92 17.01
N SER A 13 -14.10 -5.01 17.83
CA SER A 13 -14.71 -6.30 18.18
C SER A 13 -15.29 -7.03 16.96
N ALA A 14 -15.88 -6.29 16.02
CA ALA A 14 -16.35 -6.86 14.75
C ALA A 14 -15.18 -7.38 13.88
N ILE A 15 -14.05 -6.68 13.87
CA ILE A 15 -12.82 -7.13 13.19
C ILE A 15 -12.28 -8.41 13.85
N GLU A 16 -12.24 -8.46 15.18
CA GLU A 16 -11.79 -9.65 15.91
C GLU A 16 -12.68 -10.87 15.63
N GLU A 17 -14.01 -10.71 15.61
CA GLU A 17 -14.93 -11.77 15.22
C GLU A 17 -14.69 -12.22 13.76
N PHE A 18 -14.48 -11.27 12.84
CA PHE A 18 -14.16 -11.57 11.44
C PHE A 18 -12.86 -12.37 11.31
N ASP A 19 -11.81 -11.97 12.02
CA ASP A 19 -10.52 -12.66 11.99
C ASP A 19 -10.58 -14.06 12.64
N ALA A 20 -11.45 -14.25 13.64
CA ALA A 20 -11.67 -15.55 14.29
C ALA A 20 -12.49 -16.53 13.44
N LEU A 21 -13.56 -16.05 12.79
CA LEU A 21 -14.44 -16.90 11.97
C LEU A 21 -13.92 -17.10 10.54
N GLY A 22 -13.18 -16.13 10.02
CA GLY A 22 -12.88 -16.02 8.59
C GLY A 22 -14.04 -15.41 7.79
N GLN A 23 -13.71 -14.87 6.62
CA GLN A 23 -14.63 -14.06 5.82
C GLN A 23 -15.91 -14.80 5.43
N GLU A 24 -15.81 -16.01 4.87
CA GLU A 24 -16.96 -16.77 4.37
C GLU A 24 -17.98 -17.04 5.48
N GLU A 25 -17.51 -17.54 6.62
CA GLU A 25 -18.37 -17.89 7.74
C GLU A 25 -18.95 -16.66 8.45
N PHE A 26 -18.17 -15.59 8.56
CA PHE A 26 -18.64 -14.30 9.08
C PHE A 26 -19.79 -13.74 8.23
N LEU A 27 -19.60 -13.70 6.90
CA LEU A 27 -20.60 -13.20 5.97
C LEU A 27 -21.86 -14.07 5.96
N ARG A 28 -21.70 -15.40 5.98
CA ARG A 28 -22.80 -16.36 6.01
C ARG A 28 -23.64 -16.22 7.29
N THR A 29 -22.98 -16.17 8.45
CA THR A 29 -23.65 -16.07 9.76
C THR A 29 -24.45 -14.77 9.90
N ARG A 30 -23.94 -13.69 9.31
CA ARG A 30 -24.53 -12.35 9.44
C ARG A 30 -25.36 -11.93 8.22
N SER A 31 -25.55 -12.81 7.23
CA SER A 31 -26.31 -12.55 6.00
C SER A 31 -25.82 -11.32 5.21
N TYR A 32 -24.49 -11.19 5.10
CA TYR A 32 -23.82 -10.18 4.28
C TYR A 32 -23.18 -10.80 3.03
N ALA A 33 -22.87 -9.95 2.06
CA ALA A 33 -22.13 -10.32 0.85
C ALA A 33 -20.76 -9.66 0.84
N GLU A 34 -19.83 -10.28 0.11
CA GLU A 34 -18.48 -9.76 -0.10
C GLU A 34 -18.51 -8.34 -0.71
N ALA A 35 -17.64 -7.49 -0.18
CA ALA A 35 -17.46 -6.13 -0.66
C ALA A 35 -16.77 -6.11 -2.02
N ARG A 36 -17.43 -5.45 -2.97
CA ARG A 36 -16.90 -5.30 -4.34
C ARG A 36 -15.99 -4.08 -4.53
N ASN A 37 -16.18 -3.02 -3.74
CA ASN A 37 -15.44 -1.76 -3.89
C ASN A 37 -15.01 -1.16 -2.55
N PHE A 38 -15.95 -0.94 -1.62
CA PHE A 38 -15.68 -0.33 -0.32
C PHE A 38 -15.16 -1.34 0.69
N ARG A 39 -13.87 -1.27 1.03
CA ARG A 39 -13.25 -2.14 2.03
C ARG A 39 -12.68 -1.32 3.17
N LEU A 40 -12.97 -1.76 4.38
CA LEU A 40 -12.29 -1.26 5.57
C LEU A 40 -10.86 -1.82 5.56
N VAL A 41 -9.87 -0.97 5.80
CA VAL A 41 -8.47 -1.38 5.95
C VAL A 41 -8.05 -1.16 7.39
N TYR A 42 -7.54 -2.23 8.01
CA TYR A 42 -7.02 -2.17 9.37
C TYR A 42 -5.79 -3.07 9.52
N ARG A 43 -4.67 -2.49 9.96
CA ARG A 43 -3.37 -3.17 10.08
C ARG A 43 -2.98 -3.90 8.79
N GLY A 44 -3.23 -3.22 7.68
CA GLY A 44 -3.01 -3.65 6.31
C GLY A 44 -4.07 -4.61 5.78
N ARG A 45 -4.92 -5.24 6.61
CA ARG A 45 -5.93 -6.25 6.21
C ARG A 45 -7.19 -5.58 5.70
N PHE A 46 -7.89 -6.26 4.79
CA PHE A 46 -9.09 -5.76 4.14
C PHE A 46 -10.32 -6.50 4.67
N TYR A 47 -11.36 -5.73 4.98
CA TYR A 47 -12.60 -6.23 5.55
C TYR A 47 -13.80 -5.66 4.81
N ASP A 48 -14.90 -6.40 4.78
CA ASP A 48 -16.14 -6.00 4.13
C ASP A 48 -16.81 -4.87 4.92
N SER A 49 -16.62 -3.62 4.47
CA SER A 49 -16.99 -2.41 5.24
C SER A 49 -18.43 -2.41 5.76
N LYS A 50 -19.39 -2.84 4.92
CA LYS A 50 -20.81 -2.92 5.30
C LYS A 50 -21.06 -3.99 6.36
N ALA A 51 -20.43 -5.16 6.23
CA ALA A 51 -20.60 -6.26 7.17
C ALA A 51 -20.00 -5.90 8.53
N ILE A 52 -18.80 -5.32 8.54
CA ILE A 52 -18.16 -4.84 9.77
C ILE A 52 -19.02 -3.76 10.45
N ALA A 53 -19.53 -2.78 9.70
CA ALA A 53 -20.38 -1.74 10.28
C ALA A 53 -21.68 -2.30 10.88
N GLY A 54 -22.32 -3.27 10.21
CA GLY A 54 -23.52 -3.92 10.72
C GLY A 54 -23.31 -4.71 12.00
N VAL A 55 -22.20 -5.46 12.08
CA VAL A 55 -21.84 -6.20 13.29
C VAL A 55 -21.40 -5.25 14.42
N ALA A 56 -20.65 -4.19 14.09
CA ALA A 56 -20.27 -3.16 15.07
C ALA A 56 -21.49 -2.43 15.64
N HIS A 57 -22.52 -2.16 14.84
CA HIS A 57 -23.79 -1.65 15.35
C HIS A 57 -24.43 -2.61 16.36
N GLY A 58 -24.40 -3.91 16.09
CA GLY A 58 -24.87 -4.94 17.03
C GLY A 58 -24.10 -4.94 18.34
N TYR A 59 -22.78 -4.80 18.29
CA TYR A 59 -21.96 -4.68 19.51
C TYR A 59 -22.24 -3.40 20.31
N ALA A 60 -22.59 -2.29 19.64
CA ALA A 60 -22.88 -1.03 20.31
C ALA A 60 -24.31 -0.96 20.89
N THR A 61 -25.29 -1.60 20.24
CA THR A 61 -26.72 -1.43 20.55
C THR A 61 -27.41 -2.69 21.08
N GLY A 62 -26.78 -3.86 20.93
CA GLY A 62 -27.40 -5.16 21.17
C GLY A 62 -28.24 -5.69 20.00
N HIS A 63 -28.46 -4.89 18.94
CA HIS A 63 -29.24 -5.29 17.76
C HIS A 63 -28.34 -5.47 16.53
N PHE A 64 -28.10 -6.72 16.14
CA PHE A 64 -27.32 -7.06 14.94
C PHE A 64 -28.20 -6.90 13.71
N CYS A 65 -27.95 -5.83 12.95
CA CYS A 65 -28.65 -5.63 11.69
C CYS A 65 -28.15 -6.57 10.59
N ASP A 66 -29.05 -7.01 9.73
CA ASP A 66 -28.68 -7.66 8.46
C ASP A 66 -28.51 -6.65 7.30
N SER A 67 -28.19 -7.18 6.12
CA SER A 67 -27.95 -6.36 4.93
C SER A 67 -29.19 -5.63 4.39
N SER A 68 -30.40 -6.07 4.75
CA SER A 68 -31.71 -5.55 4.33
C SER A 68 -32.23 -4.42 5.24
N GLU A 69 -31.82 -4.41 6.51
CA GLU A 69 -32.10 -3.32 7.48
C GLU A 69 -31.25 -2.05 7.24
N PHE A 70 -30.43 -2.10 6.19
CA PHE A 70 -29.48 -1.07 5.82
C PHE A 70 -30.12 -0.06 4.85
N SER A 71 -30.62 1.07 5.37
CA SER A 71 -31.21 2.15 4.58
C SER A 71 -30.18 3.18 4.05
N GLY A 72 -28.95 3.16 4.57
CA GLY A 72 -27.86 4.05 4.15
C GLY A 72 -27.07 3.51 2.96
N GLY A 73 -26.48 4.38 2.15
CA GLY A 73 -25.57 3.95 1.08
C GLY A 73 -24.21 3.49 1.65
N LEU A 74 -23.40 2.82 0.83
CA LEU A 74 -22.00 2.49 1.17
C LEU A 74 -21.15 3.73 1.50
N ALA A 75 -21.50 4.89 0.93
CA ALA A 75 -20.86 6.17 1.25
C ALA A 75 -21.07 6.55 2.72
N THR A 76 -22.29 6.39 3.25
CA THR A 76 -22.59 6.72 4.65
C THR A 76 -21.84 5.82 5.64
N VAL A 77 -21.66 4.53 5.30
CA VAL A 77 -20.79 3.62 6.07
C VAL A 77 -19.35 4.10 6.05
N SER A 78 -18.87 4.45 4.85
CA SER A 78 -17.50 4.93 4.66
C SER A 78 -17.22 6.15 5.51
N ASP A 79 -18.13 7.13 5.51
CA ASP A 79 -18.01 8.36 6.29
C ASP A 79 -18.01 8.07 7.79
N CYS A 80 -18.91 7.19 8.25
CA CYS A 80 -18.98 6.75 9.65
C CYS A 80 -17.66 6.10 10.11
N LEU A 81 -17.13 5.12 9.36
CA LEU A 81 -15.89 4.43 9.71
C LEU A 81 -14.68 5.37 9.63
N THR A 82 -14.67 6.28 8.66
CA THR A 82 -13.62 7.29 8.53
C THR A 82 -13.61 8.27 9.70
N ALA A 83 -14.79 8.71 10.16
CA ALA A 83 -14.92 9.57 11.34
C ALA A 83 -14.44 8.88 12.63
N LEU A 84 -14.50 7.54 12.69
CA LEU A 84 -13.94 6.73 13.78
C LEU A 84 -12.43 6.48 13.66
N GLY A 85 -11.77 7.07 12.66
CA GLY A 85 -10.32 6.99 12.45
C GLY A 85 -9.86 5.73 11.73
N PHE A 86 -10.72 5.07 10.96
CA PHE A 86 -10.33 3.97 10.08
C PHE A 86 -10.15 4.44 8.63
N VAL A 87 -9.41 3.67 7.84
CA VAL A 87 -9.34 3.87 6.39
C VAL A 87 -10.39 3.00 5.71
N VAL A 88 -11.25 3.62 4.91
CA VAL A 88 -12.09 2.88 3.96
C VAL A 88 -11.54 3.10 2.56
N ASP A 89 -10.96 2.05 2.00
CA ASP A 89 -10.41 2.04 0.65
C ASP A 89 -11.50 1.73 -0.37
N HIS A 90 -11.66 2.62 -1.34
CA HIS A 90 -12.62 2.48 -2.43
C HIS A 90 -12.15 3.26 -3.66
N GLY A 91 -12.58 2.81 -4.84
CA GLY A 91 -12.34 3.48 -6.11
C GLY A 91 -13.59 4.14 -6.67
N GLY A 92 -13.45 4.65 -7.90
CA GLY A 92 -14.54 5.27 -8.65
C GLY A 92 -15.63 4.29 -9.11
N LYS A 93 -16.57 4.80 -9.91
CA LYS A 93 -17.64 3.98 -10.50
C LYS A 93 -17.01 2.85 -11.33
N HIS A 94 -17.42 1.60 -11.07
CA HIS A 94 -16.88 0.36 -11.67
C HIS A 94 -15.50 -0.12 -11.17
N ALA A 95 -14.87 0.58 -10.23
CA ALA A 95 -13.66 0.08 -9.59
C ALA A 95 -13.96 -1.13 -8.71
N ARG A 96 -12.99 -2.03 -8.60
CA ARG A 96 -13.06 -3.21 -7.71
C ARG A 96 -12.41 -2.97 -6.34
N GLY A 97 -12.03 -1.74 -6.03
CA GLY A 97 -11.31 -1.31 -4.84
C GLY A 97 -10.64 0.04 -5.06
N GLY A 98 -9.99 0.58 -4.02
CA GLY A 98 -9.19 1.79 -4.12
C GLY A 98 -7.70 1.48 -4.26
N LEU A 99 -6.88 2.50 -4.00
CA LEU A 99 -5.43 2.43 -4.13
C LEU A 99 -4.83 1.35 -3.21
N LEU A 100 -5.30 1.19 -1.96
CA LEU A 100 -4.73 0.15 -1.10
C LEU A 100 -5.06 -1.26 -1.64
N TRP A 101 -6.26 -1.45 -2.20
CA TRP A 101 -6.63 -2.71 -2.84
C TRP A 101 -5.83 -3.02 -4.10
N ASP A 102 -5.37 -2.01 -4.84
CA ASP A 102 -4.45 -2.19 -5.96
C ASP A 102 -3.14 -2.85 -5.51
N LEU A 103 -2.64 -2.53 -4.30
CA LEU A 103 -1.47 -3.23 -3.73
C LEU A 103 -1.76 -4.71 -3.45
N GLU A 104 -2.94 -5.03 -2.93
CA GLU A 104 -3.32 -6.41 -2.62
C GLU A 104 -3.39 -7.27 -3.89
N THR A 105 -3.93 -6.69 -4.96
CA THR A 105 -4.20 -7.39 -6.23
C THR A 105 -3.11 -7.21 -7.29
N THR A 106 -2.04 -6.46 -6.96
CA THR A 106 -0.89 -6.23 -7.85
C THR A 106 -0.30 -7.55 -8.33
N GLN A 107 -0.23 -7.69 -9.66
CA GLN A 107 0.40 -8.85 -10.29
C GLN A 107 1.92 -8.83 -10.11
N VAL A 108 2.46 -9.99 -9.73
CA VAL A 108 3.88 -10.19 -9.42
C VAL A 108 4.54 -11.12 -10.42
N PHE A 109 5.82 -10.85 -10.70
CA PHE A 109 6.66 -11.75 -11.46
C PHE A 109 6.84 -13.07 -10.71
N LYS A 110 6.84 -14.18 -11.45
CA LYS A 110 6.99 -15.53 -10.92
C LYS A 110 8.09 -16.28 -11.66
N MET A 111 8.94 -17.00 -10.93
CA MET A 111 10.01 -17.82 -11.50
C MET A 111 10.26 -19.03 -10.61
N GLY A 112 10.28 -20.24 -11.20
CA GLY A 112 10.57 -21.47 -10.47
C GLY A 112 9.66 -21.70 -9.26
N GLY A 113 8.37 -21.37 -9.37
CA GLY A 113 7.39 -21.50 -8.28
C GLY A 113 7.46 -20.39 -7.22
N ARG A 114 8.44 -19.48 -7.29
CA ARG A 114 8.58 -18.35 -6.35
C ARG A 114 8.00 -17.08 -6.97
N SER A 115 7.29 -16.30 -6.17
CA SER A 115 6.77 -14.98 -6.56
C SER A 115 7.71 -13.89 -6.04
N ALA A 116 7.98 -12.87 -6.84
CA ALA A 116 8.90 -11.80 -6.48
C ALA A 116 8.21 -10.66 -5.73
N ALA A 117 8.83 -10.20 -4.64
CA ALA A 117 8.35 -9.05 -3.85
C ALA A 117 8.80 -7.68 -4.42
N TYR A 118 9.49 -7.65 -5.57
CA TYR A 118 10.25 -6.48 -6.04
C TYR A 118 9.43 -5.19 -6.15
N LYS A 119 8.22 -5.28 -6.71
CA LYS A 119 7.31 -4.13 -6.82
C LYS A 119 6.99 -3.53 -5.44
N PHE A 120 6.72 -4.37 -4.46
CA PHE A 120 6.39 -3.92 -3.10
C PHE A 120 7.60 -3.35 -2.36
N VAL A 121 8.80 -3.88 -2.60
CA VAL A 121 10.05 -3.32 -2.05
C VAL A 121 10.28 -1.90 -2.58
N VAL A 122 10.13 -1.70 -3.90
CA VAL A 122 10.25 -0.36 -4.52
C VAL A 122 9.18 0.60 -3.99
N LEU A 123 7.92 0.16 -3.89
CA LEU A 123 6.84 0.99 -3.36
C LEU A 123 7.06 1.34 -1.88
N LEU A 124 7.53 0.41 -1.05
CA LEU A 124 7.83 0.68 0.35
C LEU A 124 9.00 1.68 0.48
N TRP A 125 10.07 1.50 -0.30
CA TRP A 125 11.16 2.49 -0.36
C TRP A 125 10.62 3.89 -0.71
N ALA A 126 9.76 3.99 -1.71
CA ALA A 126 9.20 5.27 -2.13
C ALA A 126 8.26 5.88 -1.07
N VAL A 127 7.44 5.07 -0.38
CA VAL A 127 6.58 5.52 0.73
C VAL A 127 7.42 6.00 1.92
N LYS A 128 8.44 5.24 2.34
CA LYS A 128 9.34 5.64 3.44
C LYS A 128 10.18 6.88 3.07
N GLY A 129 10.43 7.09 1.79
CA GLY A 129 11.15 8.23 1.26
C GLY A 129 10.28 9.40 0.81
N ALA A 130 8.96 9.35 0.97
CA ALA A 130 8.04 10.33 0.39
C ALA A 130 8.33 11.77 0.84
N ASP A 131 8.77 11.95 2.10
CA ASP A 131 9.14 13.28 2.63
C ASP A 131 10.49 13.78 2.07
N ARG A 132 11.35 12.89 1.55
CA ARG A 132 12.67 13.21 0.95
C ARG A 132 12.59 13.38 -0.56
N HIS A 133 11.65 12.70 -1.21
CA HIS A 133 11.54 12.61 -2.66
C HIS A 133 10.32 13.38 -3.14
N LEU A 134 10.45 14.71 -3.18
CA LEU A 134 9.41 15.56 -3.77
C LEU A 134 9.39 15.37 -5.30
N GLY A 135 8.35 14.69 -5.79
CA GLY A 135 8.16 14.42 -7.22
C GLY A 135 8.92 13.18 -7.73
N LEU A 136 9.10 13.11 -9.05
CA LEU A 136 9.72 11.95 -9.69
C LEU A 136 11.24 11.95 -9.54
N VAL A 137 11.78 10.81 -9.11
CA VAL A 137 13.20 10.55 -8.87
C VAL A 137 13.85 9.99 -10.13
N ARG A 138 15.09 10.41 -10.42
CA ARG A 138 15.90 9.83 -11.52
C ARG A 138 16.31 8.40 -11.21
N PHE A 139 16.27 7.53 -12.20
CA PHE A 139 16.63 6.13 -11.98
C PHE A 139 18.08 5.98 -11.49
N SER A 140 19.02 6.79 -12.00
CA SER A 140 20.42 6.79 -11.57
C SER A 140 20.58 7.01 -10.06
N ASP A 141 19.77 7.90 -9.50
CA ASP A 141 19.85 8.32 -8.11
C ASP A 141 19.32 7.22 -7.17
N ALA A 142 18.30 6.49 -7.61
CA ALA A 142 17.71 5.38 -6.85
C ALA A 142 18.42 4.03 -7.08
N ARG A 143 19.11 3.85 -8.21
CA ARG A 143 19.57 2.54 -8.71
C ARG A 143 20.41 1.78 -7.69
N LYS A 144 21.41 2.45 -7.07
CA LYS A 144 22.35 1.79 -6.15
C LYS A 144 21.64 1.35 -4.86
N GLU A 145 20.81 2.23 -4.29
CA GLU A 145 20.04 1.92 -3.09
C GLU A 145 19.05 0.79 -3.36
N LEU A 146 18.27 0.87 -4.44
CA LEU A 146 17.32 -0.17 -4.83
C LEU A 146 18.00 -1.51 -5.11
N ALA A 147 19.19 -1.53 -5.72
CA ALA A 147 19.95 -2.77 -5.90
C ALA A 147 20.26 -3.44 -4.56
N ALA A 148 20.69 -2.68 -3.56
CA ALA A 148 20.97 -3.20 -2.22
C ALA A 148 19.70 -3.69 -1.51
N LEU A 149 18.60 -2.94 -1.60
CA LEU A 149 17.32 -3.31 -0.97
C LEU A 149 16.67 -4.53 -1.63
N LEU A 150 16.83 -4.72 -2.93
CA LEU A 150 16.21 -5.83 -3.68
C LEU A 150 17.01 -7.13 -3.60
N ALA A 151 18.33 -7.08 -3.40
CA ALA A 151 19.20 -8.26 -3.41
C ALA A 151 18.75 -9.40 -2.46
N PRO A 152 18.31 -9.15 -1.21
CA PRO A 152 17.82 -10.21 -0.32
C PRO A 152 16.55 -10.94 -0.82
N PHE A 153 15.85 -10.36 -1.79
CA PHE A 153 14.60 -10.87 -2.34
C PHE A 153 14.79 -11.64 -3.67
N ALA A 154 16.03 -11.92 -4.08
CA ALA A 154 16.33 -12.66 -5.30
C ALA A 154 15.52 -13.98 -5.40
N VAL A 155 14.84 -14.16 -6.53
CA VAL A 155 14.12 -15.41 -6.89
C VAL A 155 14.94 -16.29 -7.82
N ALA A 156 15.91 -15.69 -8.53
CA ALA A 156 16.88 -16.34 -9.39
C ALA A 156 18.27 -16.38 -8.74
N LYS A 157 19.25 -17.01 -9.41
CA LYS A 157 20.66 -17.03 -8.97
C LYS A 157 21.32 -15.65 -9.05
N SER A 158 20.95 -14.84 -10.04
CA SER A 158 21.43 -13.48 -10.19
C SER A 158 20.62 -12.51 -9.33
N ALA A 159 21.27 -11.42 -8.91
CA ALA A 159 20.58 -10.32 -8.26
C ALA A 159 19.54 -9.70 -9.21
N PRO A 160 18.38 -9.24 -8.70
CA PRO A 160 17.38 -8.56 -9.50
C PRO A 160 17.92 -7.24 -10.05
N ASN A 161 17.59 -6.93 -11.31
CA ASN A 161 17.89 -5.63 -11.89
C ASN A 161 16.86 -4.60 -11.38
N PRO A 162 17.27 -3.50 -10.73
CA PRO A 162 16.33 -2.50 -10.20
C PRO A 162 15.47 -1.81 -11.27
N ALA A 163 15.92 -1.76 -12.53
CA ALA A 163 15.14 -1.18 -13.62
C ALA A 163 13.85 -1.96 -13.88
N ASP A 164 13.85 -3.27 -13.64
CA ASP A 164 12.70 -4.13 -13.92
C ASP A 164 11.50 -3.77 -13.02
N PRO A 165 11.56 -3.80 -11.68
CA PRO A 165 10.42 -3.34 -10.86
C PRO A 165 10.11 -1.85 -11.04
N TRP A 166 11.11 -1.02 -11.36
CA TRP A 166 10.91 0.41 -11.64
C TRP A 166 9.96 0.66 -12.81
N VAL A 167 10.10 -0.08 -13.91
CA VAL A 167 9.19 0.03 -15.08
C VAL A 167 8.04 -0.97 -15.05
N ALA A 168 8.10 -2.03 -14.25
CA ALA A 168 7.00 -3.00 -14.09
C ALA A 168 5.82 -2.43 -13.31
N LEU A 169 6.02 -1.31 -12.61
CA LEU A 169 4.97 -0.55 -11.95
C LEU A 169 4.19 0.36 -12.91
N ARG A 170 4.61 0.48 -14.18
CA ARG A 170 3.84 1.22 -15.20
C ARG A 170 2.42 0.65 -15.30
N GLY A 171 1.42 1.53 -15.22
CA GLY A 171 0.00 1.14 -15.18
C GLY A 171 -0.55 0.82 -13.79
N SER A 172 0.28 0.88 -12.74
CA SER A 172 -0.21 0.92 -11.35
C SER A 172 -0.76 2.30 -11.03
N GLY A 173 -1.87 2.37 -10.28
CA GLY A 173 -2.35 3.63 -9.69
C GLY A 173 -1.36 4.25 -8.69
N TRP A 174 -0.32 3.50 -8.29
CA TRP A 174 0.70 3.95 -7.34
C TRP A 174 1.91 4.63 -7.96
N TRP A 175 2.11 4.51 -9.26
CA TRP A 175 3.41 4.80 -9.86
C TRP A 175 3.29 5.62 -11.13
N GLU A 176 4.01 6.72 -11.16
CA GLU A 176 4.19 7.55 -12.35
C GLU A 176 5.58 7.29 -12.92
N LEU A 177 5.63 7.03 -14.23
CA LEU A 177 6.85 6.82 -15.00
C LEU A 177 6.87 7.85 -16.13
N GLU A 178 7.87 8.74 -16.12
CA GLU A 178 8.11 9.71 -17.16
C GLU A 178 8.79 9.02 -18.34
N VAL A 179 8.02 8.76 -19.40
CA VAL A 179 8.51 8.11 -20.62
C VAL A 179 8.74 9.17 -21.71
N PRO A 180 9.82 9.05 -22.52
CA PRO A 180 10.12 10.03 -23.56
C PRO A 180 8.98 10.17 -24.58
N SER A 181 8.81 11.37 -25.11
CA SER A 181 7.81 11.66 -26.14
C SER A 181 7.94 10.71 -27.33
N GLY A 182 6.81 10.18 -27.80
CA GLY A 182 6.75 9.26 -28.95
C GLY A 182 6.85 7.78 -28.59
N ILE A 183 7.02 7.44 -27.32
CA ILE A 183 6.91 6.06 -26.83
C ILE A 183 5.61 5.93 -26.05
N ASP A 184 4.73 5.03 -26.48
CA ASP A 184 3.57 4.65 -25.69
C ASP A 184 4.00 3.62 -24.61
N PRO A 185 3.92 3.96 -23.31
CA PRO A 185 4.26 3.02 -22.24
C PRO A 185 3.39 1.76 -22.18
N ALA A 186 2.18 1.80 -22.75
CA ALA A 186 1.27 0.66 -22.82
C ALA A 186 1.66 -0.34 -23.93
N GLU A 187 2.23 0.15 -25.02
CA GLU A 187 2.66 -0.68 -26.16
C GLU A 187 4.11 -1.13 -26.03
N ALA A 188 4.97 -0.32 -25.42
CA ALA A 188 6.39 -0.63 -25.26
C ALA A 188 6.60 -1.90 -24.42
N SER A 189 7.48 -2.77 -24.90
CA SER A 189 7.81 -4.00 -24.19
C SER A 189 8.51 -3.69 -22.87
N HIS A 190 8.42 -4.63 -21.93
CA HIS A 190 9.06 -4.48 -20.63
C HIS A 190 10.59 -4.31 -20.75
N GLN A 191 11.21 -5.04 -21.67
CA GLN A 191 12.65 -5.02 -21.89
C GLN A 191 13.11 -3.68 -22.49
N GLU A 192 12.35 -3.12 -23.43
CA GLU A 192 12.64 -1.81 -24.01
C GLU A 192 12.60 -0.72 -22.95
N LEU A 193 11.56 -0.70 -22.11
CA LEU A 193 11.44 0.29 -21.04
C LEU A 193 12.51 0.13 -19.96
N SER A 194 12.88 -1.10 -19.59
CA SER A 194 13.98 -1.36 -18.65
C SER A 194 15.32 -0.84 -19.22
N ALA A 195 15.59 -1.10 -20.50
CA ALA A 195 16.78 -0.56 -21.17
C ALA A 195 16.76 0.98 -21.26
N LEU A 196 15.60 1.58 -21.52
CA LEU A 196 15.42 3.03 -21.54
C LEU A 196 15.61 3.66 -20.16
N ALA A 197 15.11 3.03 -19.09
CA ALA A 197 15.32 3.48 -17.71
C ALA A 197 16.81 3.66 -17.39
N VAL A 198 17.64 2.71 -17.82
CA VAL A 198 19.10 2.80 -17.63
C VAL A 198 19.74 3.80 -18.59
N ARG A 199 19.37 3.78 -19.88
CA ARG A 199 20.05 4.56 -20.92
C ARG A 199 19.71 6.05 -20.90
N GLN A 200 18.47 6.38 -20.56
CA GLN A 200 17.94 7.74 -20.59
C GLN A 200 17.58 8.25 -19.19
N ASP A 201 17.92 7.51 -18.13
CA ASP A 201 17.71 7.92 -16.75
C ASP A 201 16.26 8.31 -16.47
N LEU A 202 15.33 7.40 -16.82
CA LEU A 202 13.89 7.69 -16.72
C LEU A 202 13.50 8.01 -15.28
N ARG A 203 12.66 9.03 -15.13
CA ARG A 203 12.18 9.48 -13.84
C ARG A 203 10.92 8.74 -13.46
N ALA A 204 10.82 8.33 -12.21
CA ALA A 204 9.62 7.70 -11.69
C ALA A 204 9.44 7.93 -10.19
N GLY A 205 8.24 7.67 -9.69
CA GLY A 205 7.94 7.81 -8.28
C GLY A 205 6.49 7.53 -7.97
N LEU A 206 6.10 7.81 -6.72
CA LEU A 206 4.72 7.69 -6.30
C LEU A 206 3.85 8.66 -7.11
N ALA A 207 2.70 8.16 -7.58
CA ALA A 207 1.73 9.00 -8.27
C ALA A 207 1.25 10.15 -7.37
N GLY A 208 0.95 11.31 -7.96
CA GLY A 208 0.56 12.51 -7.19
C GLY A 208 -0.66 12.28 -6.28
N VAL A 209 -1.62 11.47 -6.73
CA VAL A 209 -2.78 11.06 -5.92
C VAL A 209 -2.39 10.26 -4.68
N VAL A 210 -1.37 9.40 -4.79
CA VAL A 210 -0.84 8.62 -3.65
C VAL A 210 -0.08 9.53 -2.70
N GLN A 211 0.76 10.42 -3.22
CA GLN A 211 1.48 11.40 -2.39
C GLN A 211 0.52 12.26 -1.56
N CYS A 212 -0.60 12.68 -2.16
CA CYS A 212 -1.65 13.42 -1.44
C CYS A 212 -2.29 12.58 -0.32
N LYS A 213 -2.57 11.29 -0.57
CA LYS A 213 -3.17 10.39 0.44
C LYS A 213 -2.20 10.09 1.59
N LEU A 214 -0.90 9.95 1.31
CA LEU A 214 0.15 9.71 2.31
C LEU A 214 0.36 10.86 3.30
N GLN A 215 -0.19 12.04 3.03
CA GLN A 215 -0.20 13.15 4.00
C GLN A 215 -1.04 12.82 5.25
N ALA A 216 -2.05 11.96 5.11
CA ALA A 216 -2.82 11.45 6.25
C ALA A 216 -2.05 10.30 6.92
N ALA A 217 -1.64 10.48 8.18
CA ALA A 217 -0.85 9.49 8.93
C ALA A 217 -1.51 8.11 8.94
N VAL A 218 -2.81 8.04 9.21
CA VAL A 218 -3.57 6.78 9.21
C VAL A 218 -3.52 6.05 7.86
N TRP A 219 -3.56 6.79 6.75
CA TRP A 219 -3.48 6.19 5.42
C TRP A 219 -2.06 5.71 5.09
N ARG A 220 -1.05 6.48 5.51
CA ARG A 220 0.37 6.09 5.41
C ARG A 220 0.67 4.82 6.19
N GLU A 221 0.18 4.71 7.42
CA GLU A 221 0.33 3.53 8.26
C GLU A 221 -0.31 2.29 7.64
N GLU A 222 -1.53 2.42 7.09
CA GLU A 222 -2.20 1.32 6.40
C GLU A 222 -1.48 0.94 5.10
N ALA A 223 -0.98 1.90 4.32
CA ALA A 223 -0.16 1.64 3.13
C ALA A 223 1.11 0.85 3.47
N GLU A 224 1.86 1.29 4.49
CA GLU A 224 3.04 0.58 4.98
C GLU A 224 2.69 -0.84 5.46
N ALA A 225 1.59 -0.99 6.21
CA ALA A 225 1.14 -2.29 6.70
C ALA A 225 0.74 -3.26 5.57
N VAL A 226 0.04 -2.78 4.52
CA VAL A 226 -0.27 -3.58 3.32
C VAL A 226 1.02 -4.03 2.66
N LEU A 227 1.93 -3.09 2.37
CA LEU A 227 3.20 -3.38 1.69
C LEU A 227 4.05 -4.40 2.47
N LEU A 228 4.22 -4.18 3.78
CA LEU A 228 4.99 -5.07 4.64
C LEU A 228 4.36 -6.47 4.71
N ARG A 229 3.02 -6.58 4.81
CA ARG A 229 2.36 -7.90 4.72
C ARG A 229 2.64 -8.57 3.38
N ARG A 230 2.44 -7.87 2.27
CA ARG A 230 2.66 -8.44 0.92
C ARG A 230 4.10 -8.94 0.76
N ILE A 231 5.08 -8.17 1.23
CA ILE A 231 6.49 -8.59 1.25
C ILE A 231 6.67 -9.83 2.12
N ALA A 232 6.12 -9.85 3.33
CA ALA A 232 6.21 -10.99 4.24
C ALA A 232 5.61 -12.27 3.64
N THR A 233 4.45 -12.18 2.98
CA THR A 233 3.78 -13.30 2.32
C THR A 233 4.56 -13.83 1.11
N LEU A 234 5.20 -12.95 0.33
CA LEU A 234 5.90 -13.34 -0.89
C LEU A 234 7.36 -13.77 -0.64
N SER A 235 7.95 -13.36 0.48
CA SER A 235 9.29 -13.77 0.87
C SER A 235 9.33 -14.44 2.25
N SER A 236 9.25 -13.65 3.32
CA SER A 236 9.20 -14.09 4.71
C SER A 236 9.00 -12.90 5.65
N PRO A 237 8.40 -13.11 6.84
CA PRO A 237 8.27 -12.05 7.86
C PRO A 237 9.62 -11.44 8.28
N ALA A 238 10.66 -12.25 8.43
CA ALA A 238 12.00 -11.77 8.79
C ALA A 238 12.57 -10.78 7.76
N ARG A 239 12.45 -11.08 6.46
CA ARG A 239 12.93 -10.18 5.40
C ARG A 239 12.14 -8.87 5.33
N ALA A 240 10.83 -8.92 5.58
CA ALA A 240 10.01 -7.71 5.65
C ALA A 240 10.43 -6.82 6.82
N TYR A 241 10.71 -7.42 7.98
CA TYR A 241 11.20 -6.70 9.16
C TYR A 241 12.59 -6.07 8.92
N ASP A 242 13.53 -6.83 8.36
CA ASP A 242 14.88 -6.33 8.07
C ASP A 242 14.86 -5.15 7.08
N LEU A 243 14.00 -5.21 6.06
CA LEU A 243 13.78 -4.13 5.11
C LEU A 243 13.17 -2.88 5.76
N MET A 244 12.16 -3.05 6.61
CA MET A 244 11.57 -1.93 7.35
C MET A 244 12.65 -1.22 8.20
N LYS A 245 13.50 -2.00 8.87
CA LYS A 245 14.58 -1.48 9.71
C LYS A 245 15.63 -0.72 8.88
N SER A 246 16.03 -1.24 7.72
CA SER A 246 17.02 -0.57 6.86
C SER A 246 16.51 0.76 6.31
N LEU A 247 15.23 0.83 5.94
CA LEU A 247 14.58 2.06 5.48
C LEU A 247 14.39 3.08 6.60
N GLY A 248 14.10 2.64 7.84
CA GLY A 248 13.98 3.51 9.00
C GLY A 248 15.31 4.12 9.46
N SER A 249 16.40 3.34 9.45
CA SER A 249 17.73 3.84 9.82
C SER A 249 18.29 4.88 8.84
N SER A 250 17.89 4.79 7.56
CA SER A 250 18.35 5.71 6.52
C SER A 250 17.71 7.12 6.61
N ALA A 251 16.65 7.28 7.40
CA ALA A 251 16.04 8.59 7.67
C ALA A 251 16.83 9.41 8.71
N ASN A 252 17.62 8.77 9.57
CA ASN A 252 18.35 9.44 10.65
C ASN A 252 19.73 9.99 10.25
N PHE A 253 20.24 9.67 9.06
CA PHE A 253 21.55 10.15 8.60
C PHE A 253 21.53 11.55 7.94
N GLY A 254 20.36 12.20 7.83
CA GLY A 254 20.21 13.53 7.20
C GLY A 254 20.25 14.74 8.15
N ALA A 255 20.32 14.54 9.48
CA ALA A 255 20.15 15.62 10.46
C ALA A 255 21.44 16.02 11.21
N GLY A 256 22.62 15.62 10.75
CA GLY A 256 23.85 15.76 11.55
C GLY A 256 25.12 16.05 10.77
N VAL A 257 25.14 17.05 9.88
CA VAL A 257 26.39 17.71 9.45
C VAL A 257 26.12 19.18 9.09
N LEU A 258 25.90 20.04 10.08
CA LEU A 258 26.14 21.48 9.96
C LEU A 258 26.54 22.06 11.32
N GLY A 259 27.78 22.58 11.41
CA GLY A 259 28.29 23.43 12.49
C GLY A 259 29.23 22.69 13.45
N GLY A 260 30.53 22.99 13.55
CA GLY A 260 31.32 24.04 12.92
C GLY A 260 32.80 23.72 13.13
N GLY A 261 33.58 23.91 12.08
CA GLY A 261 35.01 24.08 12.15
C GLY A 261 35.35 25.55 11.91
N GLU A 262 36.47 25.97 12.48
CA GLU A 262 37.16 27.26 12.33
C GLU A 262 36.63 28.42 13.19
N ASP A 263 37.33 28.66 14.29
CA ASP A 263 38.21 29.83 14.32
C ASP A 263 39.42 29.57 15.23
N ALA A 264 40.61 29.66 14.63
CA ALA A 264 41.89 29.75 15.29
C ALA A 264 42.62 30.97 14.73
N GLY A 265 43.02 31.88 15.63
CA GLY A 265 44.11 32.83 15.42
C GLY A 265 43.71 34.19 14.84
N THR A 266 43.78 35.24 15.66
CA THR A 266 45.01 36.03 15.88
C THR A 266 44.88 36.80 17.20
#